data_AF-A0A9D5VG13-F1
#
_entry.id   AF-A0A9D5VG13-F1
#
_cell.length_a   1.000
_cell.length_b   1.000
_cell.length_c   1.000
_cell.angle_alpha   90.00
_cell.angle_beta   90.00
_cell.angle_gamma   90.00
#
_symmetry.space_group_name_H-M   'P 1'
#
loop_
_entity.id
_entity.type
_entity.pdbx_description
1 polymer ?
#
loop_
_entity_poly.entity_id
_entity_poly.type
_entity_poly.pdbx_seq_one_letter_code
_entity_poly.pdbx_strand_id
1 'polypeptide(L)'
;MNAIDKSKNQINRLHDLFQPRLHEAGVSYVELIILILTIGIIMSGFAGAIGQALENPSQTVRIQQASELMQAGLESISSIRQHNGFAAIPNSSSTNLTDSFVRTITVVDDESAACPSAVAGTCKRVTVAISRNSKTLAQGELLLVNYDP
;
A
#
# COMPACT_ATOMS: atom_id res chain seq x y z
N MET A 1 13.62 -49.24 10.47
CA MET A 1 13.57 -48.62 9.12
C MET A 1 13.30 -47.14 9.29
N ASN A 2 14.25 -46.30 8.90
CA ASN A 2 14.37 -44.91 9.35
C ASN A 2 13.54 -43.97 8.46
N ALA A 3 12.89 -42.96 9.04
CA ALA A 3 12.03 -42.00 8.32
C ALA A 3 12.73 -41.26 7.15
N ILE A 4 14.06 -41.26 7.18
CA ILE A 4 14.96 -40.69 6.17
C ILE A 4 14.89 -41.46 4.83
N ASP A 5 14.68 -42.78 4.85
CA ASP A 5 14.58 -43.57 3.61
C ASP A 5 13.26 -43.33 2.87
N LYS A 6 12.19 -43.02 3.61
CA LYS A 6 10.88 -42.73 3.02
C LYS A 6 10.87 -41.37 2.31
N SER A 7 11.63 -40.39 2.81
CA SER A 7 11.79 -39.07 2.19
C SER A 7 12.60 -39.14 0.89
N LYS A 8 13.71 -39.90 0.87
CA LYS A 8 14.53 -40.09 -0.34
C LYS A 8 13.77 -40.74 -1.50
N ASN A 9 12.89 -41.70 -1.19
CA ASN A 9 12.08 -42.38 -2.20
C ASN A 9 10.97 -41.46 -2.79
N GLN A 10 10.46 -40.51 -2.01
CA GLN A 10 9.50 -39.50 -2.48
C GLN A 10 10.17 -38.45 -3.38
N ILE A 11 11.40 -38.03 -3.05
CA ILE A 11 12.18 -37.06 -3.84
C ILE A 11 12.55 -37.65 -5.21
N ASN A 12 12.96 -38.92 -5.26
CA ASN A 12 13.28 -39.58 -6.52
C ASN A 12 12.04 -39.72 -7.45
N ARG A 13 10.85 -39.92 -6.87
CA ARG A 13 9.59 -39.96 -7.65
C ARG A 13 9.13 -38.59 -8.15
N LEU A 14 9.42 -37.53 -7.40
CA LEU A 14 9.10 -36.16 -7.83
C LEU A 14 10.07 -35.66 -8.90
N HIS A 15 11.32 -36.14 -8.89
CA HIS A 15 12.29 -35.85 -9.95
C HIS A 15 11.87 -36.49 -11.29
N ASP A 16 11.35 -37.72 -11.27
CA ASP A 16 10.85 -38.39 -12.49
C ASP A 16 9.57 -37.77 -13.09
N LEU A 17 8.79 -37.03 -12.31
CA LEU A 17 7.60 -36.31 -12.79
C LEU A 17 7.93 -34.95 -13.44
N PHE A 18 9.14 -34.44 -13.23
CA PHE A 18 9.59 -33.14 -13.74
C PHE A 18 10.73 -33.22 -14.75
N GLN A 19 11.10 -34.42 -15.20
CA GLN A 19 11.99 -34.53 -16.35
C GLN A 19 11.17 -34.45 -17.64
N PRO A 20 11.19 -33.31 -18.37
CA PRO A 20 10.82 -33.35 -19.77
C PRO A 20 11.74 -34.37 -20.43
N ARG A 21 11.17 -35.44 -20.98
CA ARG A 21 11.90 -36.32 -21.89
C ARG A 21 12.21 -35.52 -23.14
N LEU A 22 13.27 -34.72 -23.07
CA LEU A 22 13.99 -34.23 -24.22
C LEU A 22 14.59 -35.46 -24.89
N HIS A 23 13.80 -36.06 -25.78
CA HIS A 23 14.29 -37.01 -26.75
C HIS A 23 15.53 -36.42 -27.42
N GLU A 24 16.57 -37.23 -27.57
CA GLU A 24 17.72 -36.96 -28.46
C GLU A 24 17.26 -36.98 -29.93
N ALA A 25 16.39 -36.06 -30.30
CA ALA A 25 15.96 -35.78 -31.65
C ALA A 25 16.08 -34.26 -31.83
N GLY A 26 16.85 -33.84 -32.85
CA GLY A 26 17.05 -32.42 -33.13
C GLY A 26 15.72 -31.66 -33.16
N VAL A 27 15.73 -30.44 -32.60
CA VAL A 27 14.57 -29.55 -32.58
C VAL A 27 13.99 -29.47 -33.99
N SER A 28 12.75 -29.93 -34.14
CA SER A 28 12.05 -29.86 -35.41
C SER A 28 11.89 -28.40 -35.80
N TYR A 29 12.05 -28.09 -37.10
CA TYR A 29 11.88 -26.73 -37.63
C TYR A 29 10.51 -26.14 -37.25
N VAL A 30 9.49 -26.99 -37.12
CA VAL A 30 8.13 -26.63 -36.70
C VAL A 30 8.10 -26.20 -35.22
N GLU A 31 8.83 -26.90 -34.35
CA GLU A 31 8.89 -26.61 -32.92
C GLU A 31 9.62 -25.29 -32.64
N LEU A 32 10.68 -25.00 -33.41
CA LEU A 32 11.38 -23.72 -33.36
C LEU A 32 10.48 -22.54 -33.78
N ILE A 33 9.68 -22.71 -34.83
CA ILE A 33 8.74 -21.67 -35.29
C ILE A 33 7.66 -21.40 -34.22
N ILE A 34 7.12 -22.45 -33.60
CA ILE A 34 6.14 -22.31 -32.51
C ILE A 34 6.76 -21.56 -31.32
N LEU A 35 8.02 -21.84 -30.98
CA LEU A 35 8.73 -21.18 -29.90
C LEU A 35 8.98 -19.68 -30.18
N ILE A 36 9.34 -19.32 -31.41
CA ILE A 36 9.53 -17.91 -31.80
C ILE A 36 8.19 -17.15 -31.78
N LEU A 37 7.11 -17.76 -32.28
CA LEU A 37 5.78 -17.14 -32.29
C LEU A 37 5.24 -16.92 -30.86
N THR A 38 5.40 -17.91 -29.98
CA THR A 38 4.95 -17.80 -28.58
C THR A 38 5.72 -16.72 -27.81
N ILE A 39 7.05 -16.64 -27.98
CA ILE A 39 7.85 -15.55 -27.39
C ILE A 39 7.41 -14.18 -27.94
N GLY A 40 7.17 -14.06 -29.24
CA GLY A 40 6.71 -12.81 -29.87
C GLY A 40 5.39 -12.30 -29.31
N ILE A 41 4.40 -13.19 -29.12
CA ILE A 41 3.10 -12.83 -28.55
C ILE A 41 3.25 -12.40 -27.08
N ILE A 42 4.02 -13.12 -26.28
CA ILE A 42 4.27 -12.78 -24.87
C ILE A 42 4.93 -11.40 -24.74
N MET A 43 5.91 -11.09 -25.59
CA MET A 43 6.62 -9.80 -25.57
C MET A 43 5.73 -8.62 -26.01
N SER A 44 4.79 -8.84 -26.93
CA SER A 44 3.86 -7.79 -27.37
C SER A 44 2.94 -7.29 -26.25
N GLY A 45 2.56 -8.17 -25.30
CA GLY A 45 1.80 -7.79 -24.10
C GLY A 45 2.65 -7.05 -23.06
N PHE A 46 3.95 -7.30 -23.01
CA PHE A 46 4.86 -6.73 -22.01
C PHE A 46 5.28 -5.29 -22.32
N ALA A 47 5.39 -4.93 -23.60
CA ALA A 47 5.73 -3.56 -24.02
C ALA A 47 4.66 -2.53 -23.62
N GLY A 48 3.38 -2.92 -23.64
CA GLY A 48 2.27 -2.06 -23.19
C GLY A 48 2.23 -1.84 -21.68
N ALA A 49 2.63 -2.85 -20.89
CA ALA A 49 2.63 -2.77 -19.43
C ALA A 49 3.78 -1.90 -18.87
N ILE A 50 4.95 -1.89 -19.53
CA ILE A 50 6.07 -1.02 -19.15
C ILE A 50 5.80 0.44 -19.51
N GLY A 51 5.15 0.71 -20.65
CA GLY A 51 4.78 2.07 -21.06
C GLY A 51 3.91 2.79 -20.02
N GLN A 52 2.91 2.10 -19.49
CA GLN A 52 2.02 2.64 -18.45
C GLN A 52 2.71 2.83 -17.10
N ALA A 53 3.67 1.97 -16.75
CA ALA A 53 4.46 2.11 -15.52
C ALA A 53 5.46 3.29 -15.56
N LEU A 54 5.90 3.69 -16.74
CA LEU A 54 6.82 4.82 -16.96
C LEU A 54 6.10 6.15 -17.19
N GLU A 55 4.78 6.15 -17.37
CA GLU A 55 4.06 7.35 -17.84
C GLU A 55 3.89 8.46 -16.80
N ASN A 56 4.09 8.21 -15.49
CA ASN A 56 3.87 9.28 -14.49
C ASN A 56 4.80 9.22 -13.24
N PRO A 57 6.14 9.18 -13.39
CA PRO A 57 7.06 9.25 -12.25
C PRO A 57 6.83 10.49 -11.38
N SER A 58 6.41 11.59 -12.00
CA SER A 58 6.08 12.84 -11.29
C SER A 58 4.84 12.73 -10.39
N GLN A 59 3.87 11.85 -10.69
CA GLN A 59 2.72 11.64 -9.82
C GLN A 59 3.07 10.74 -8.64
N THR A 60 3.87 9.69 -8.87
CA THR A 60 4.35 8.82 -7.79
C THR A 60 5.11 9.63 -6.74
N VAL A 61 6.02 10.51 -7.16
CA VAL A 61 6.76 11.40 -6.23
C VAL A 61 5.82 12.32 -5.45
N ARG A 62 4.81 12.90 -6.11
CA ARG A 62 3.85 13.79 -5.43
C ARG A 62 2.97 13.05 -4.42
N ILE A 63 2.60 11.81 -4.72
CA ILE A 63 1.84 10.96 -3.80
C ILE A 63 2.71 10.57 -2.60
N GLN A 64 3.99 10.23 -2.83
CA GLN A 64 4.94 9.96 -1.75
C GLN A 64 5.12 11.18 -0.84
N GLN A 65 5.36 12.36 -1.41
CA GLN A 65 5.44 13.62 -0.66
C GLN A 65 4.13 13.92 0.09
N ALA A 66 2.98 13.71 -0.54
CA ALA A 66 1.69 13.89 0.12
C ALA A 66 1.52 12.95 1.33
N SER A 67 1.96 11.70 1.22
CA SER A 67 1.94 10.72 2.31
C SER A 67 2.87 11.12 3.47
N GLU A 68 4.08 11.60 3.18
CA GLU A 68 5.00 12.11 4.21
C GLU A 68 4.41 13.32 4.93
N LEU A 69 3.82 14.27 4.19
CA LEU A 69 3.17 15.44 4.76
C LEU A 69 1.91 15.07 5.57
N MET A 70 1.18 14.05 5.15
CA MET A 70 0.04 13.52 5.89
C MET A 70 0.51 12.91 7.21
N GLN A 71 1.54 12.05 7.17
CA GLN A 71 2.11 11.41 8.36
C GLN A 71 2.63 12.44 9.35
N ALA A 72 3.40 13.43 8.91
CA ALA A 72 3.85 14.53 9.75
C ALA A 72 2.68 15.32 10.38
N GLY A 73 1.55 15.42 9.68
CA GLY A 73 0.32 16.02 10.23
C GLY A 73 -0.30 15.18 11.34
N LEU A 74 -0.36 13.86 11.16
CA LEU A 74 -0.86 12.92 12.17
C LEU A 74 0.05 12.92 13.42
N GLU A 75 1.36 12.94 13.23
CA GLU A 75 2.35 13.02 14.31
C GLU A 75 2.28 14.35 15.06
N SER A 76 2.02 15.46 14.37
CA SER A 76 1.80 16.75 15.02
C SER A 76 0.57 16.71 15.94
N ILE A 77 -0.54 16.10 15.50
CA ILE A 77 -1.74 15.95 16.33
C ILE A 77 -1.50 15.03 17.53
N SER A 78 -0.80 13.91 17.34
CA SER A 78 -0.47 13.02 18.45
C SER A 78 0.46 13.70 19.46
N SER A 79 1.43 14.49 18.99
CA SER A 79 2.32 15.30 19.84
C SER A 79 1.55 16.37 20.62
N ILE A 80 0.63 17.11 19.98
CA ILE A 80 -0.24 18.08 20.67
C ILE A 80 -1.02 17.39 21.79
N ARG A 81 -1.59 16.22 21.52
CA ARG A 81 -2.33 15.45 22.52
C ARG A 81 -1.44 15.04 23.69
N GLN A 82 -0.19 14.62 23.43
CA GLN A 82 0.74 14.19 24.49
C GLN A 82 1.18 15.35 25.39
N HIS A 83 1.42 16.54 24.83
CA HIS A 83 1.95 17.69 25.58
C HIS A 83 0.88 18.61 26.17
N ASN A 84 -0.23 18.81 25.45
CA ASN A 84 -1.27 19.79 25.82
C ASN A 84 -2.59 19.12 26.22
N GLY A 85 -2.68 17.79 26.14
CA GLY A 85 -3.87 17.02 26.49
C GLY A 85 -4.93 16.97 25.38
N PHE A 86 -6.03 16.27 25.68
CA PHE A 86 -7.09 15.98 24.70
C PHE A 86 -7.89 17.23 24.27
N ALA A 87 -8.11 18.19 25.19
CA ALA A 87 -8.86 19.41 24.91
C ALA A 87 -8.14 20.38 23.97
N ALA A 88 -6.82 20.25 23.83
CA ALA A 88 -5.99 21.14 23.01
C ALA A 88 -5.93 20.75 21.52
N ILE A 89 -6.61 19.67 21.13
CA ILE A 89 -6.65 19.25 19.74
C ILE A 89 -7.42 20.31 18.94
N PRO A 90 -6.83 20.86 17.86
CA PRO A 90 -7.43 21.96 17.12
C PRO A 90 -8.77 21.54 16.51
N ASN A 91 -9.75 22.43 16.59
CA ASN A 91 -10.95 22.33 15.77
C ASN A 91 -10.54 22.44 14.29
N SER A 92 -11.25 21.74 13.40
CA SER A 92 -10.92 21.57 11.99
C SER A 92 -10.23 22.79 11.35
N SER A 93 -9.07 22.57 10.72
CA SER A 93 -8.19 23.64 10.22
C SER A 93 -7.66 23.30 8.83
N SER A 94 -7.39 24.31 8.01
CA SER A 94 -6.72 24.14 6.72
C SER A 94 -5.48 25.03 6.65
N THR A 95 -4.36 24.45 6.21
CA THR A 95 -3.05 25.11 6.16
C THR A 95 -2.40 24.87 4.81
N ASN A 96 -1.96 25.94 4.15
CA ASN A 96 -1.15 25.85 2.96
C ASN A 96 0.26 25.38 3.31
N LEU A 97 0.74 24.38 2.59
CA LEU A 97 2.09 23.85 2.67
C LEU A 97 2.89 24.29 1.42
N THR A 98 4.16 23.90 1.35
CA THR A 98 5.00 24.12 0.17
C THR A 98 4.43 23.44 -1.08
N ASP A 99 4.84 23.89 -2.27
CA ASP A 99 4.51 23.28 -3.57
C ASP A 99 3.00 23.15 -3.90
N SER A 100 2.19 24.07 -3.36
CA SER A 100 0.72 24.11 -3.55
C SER A 100 -0.02 22.94 -2.90
N PHE A 101 0.60 22.22 -1.97
CA PHE A 101 -0.13 21.28 -1.11
C PHE A 101 -0.95 22.04 -0.07
N VAL A 102 -2.12 21.52 0.25
CA VAL A 102 -3.00 22.02 1.30
C VAL A 102 -3.27 20.88 2.26
N ARG A 103 -2.96 21.08 3.53
CA ARG A 103 -3.32 20.16 4.61
C ARG A 103 -4.64 20.60 5.20
N THR A 104 -5.61 19.70 5.22
CA THR A 104 -6.89 19.88 5.89
C THR A 104 -6.99 18.89 7.02
N ILE A 105 -7.14 19.39 8.23
CA ILE A 105 -7.39 18.63 9.44
C ILE A 105 -8.88 18.78 9.73
N THR A 106 -9.60 17.67 9.79
CA THR A 106 -11.01 17.64 10.20
C THR A 106 -11.09 16.90 11.52
N VAL A 107 -11.71 17.52 12.51
CA VAL A 107 -11.92 16.91 13.82
C VAL A 107 -13.41 16.88 14.07
N VAL A 108 -13.93 15.67 14.28
CA VAL A 108 -15.32 15.44 14.67
C VAL A 108 -15.35 14.63 15.96
N ASP A 109 -16.31 14.90 16.82
CA ASP A 109 -16.53 14.03 17.97
C ASP A 109 -17.05 12.67 17.46
N ASP A 110 -16.52 11.60 18.02
CA ASP A 110 -16.86 10.24 17.65
C ASP A 110 -17.67 9.58 18.77
N GLU A 111 -18.88 9.15 18.43
CA GLU A 111 -19.82 8.49 19.35
C GLU A 111 -19.94 6.99 19.06
N SER A 112 -19.03 6.43 18.25
CA SER A 112 -19.05 5.01 17.89
C SER A 112 -18.78 4.10 19.10
N ALA A 113 -19.18 2.82 18.98
CA ALA A 113 -18.99 1.81 20.01
C ALA A 113 -17.52 1.52 20.38
N ALA A 114 -16.55 2.02 19.59
CA ALA A 114 -15.13 1.96 19.91
C ALA A 114 -14.73 2.94 21.03
N CYS A 115 -15.62 3.86 21.39
CA CYS A 115 -15.40 4.85 22.43
C CYS A 115 -15.87 4.33 23.79
N PRO A 116 -15.01 4.36 24.83
CA PRO A 116 -15.30 3.82 26.16
C PRO A 116 -16.40 4.61 26.90
N SER A 117 -16.72 5.81 26.44
CA SER A 117 -17.77 6.66 26.96
C SER A 117 -18.63 7.17 25.79
N ALA A 118 -19.95 7.09 25.91
CA ALA A 118 -20.90 7.69 24.96
C ALA A 118 -21.04 9.22 25.16
N VAL A 119 -20.15 9.84 25.93
CA VAL A 119 -20.18 11.26 26.23
C VAL A 119 -19.43 12.03 25.15
N ALA A 120 -20.13 12.99 24.52
CA ALA A 120 -19.56 13.92 23.56
C ALA A 120 -18.29 14.58 24.15
N GLY A 121 -17.21 14.61 23.38
CA GLY A 121 -15.93 15.19 23.80
C GLY A 121 -15.00 14.25 24.57
N THR A 122 -15.34 12.96 24.72
CA THR A 122 -14.39 11.92 25.20
C THR A 122 -13.68 11.19 24.07
N CYS A 123 -14.16 11.35 22.84
CA CYS A 123 -13.62 10.71 21.66
C CYS A 123 -13.63 11.68 20.48
N LYS A 124 -12.53 11.73 19.74
CA LYS A 124 -12.36 12.59 18.57
C LYS A 124 -11.78 11.77 17.44
N ARG A 125 -12.44 11.83 16.29
CA ARG A 125 -11.93 11.32 15.02
C ARG A 125 -11.27 12.47 14.28
N VAL A 126 -9.96 12.31 14.05
CA VAL A 126 -9.14 13.31 13.36
C VAL A 126 -8.77 12.76 12.00
N THR A 127 -9.20 13.44 10.96
CA THR A 127 -8.83 13.14 9.57
C THR A 127 -7.85 14.19 9.09
N VAL A 128 -6.68 13.76 8.61
CA VAL A 128 -5.70 14.63 7.95
C VAL A 128 -5.69 14.29 6.47
N ALA A 129 -6.08 15.24 5.64
CA ALA A 129 -6.07 15.12 4.19
C ALA A 129 -5.03 16.09 3.60
N ILE A 130 -4.25 15.61 2.64
CA ILE A 130 -3.35 16.42 1.84
C ILE A 130 -3.92 16.50 0.43
N SER A 131 -4.19 17.72 -0.02
CA SER A 131 -4.75 17.99 -1.34
C SER A 131 -3.84 18.91 -2.15
N ARG A 132 -3.97 18.83 -3.47
CA ARG A 132 -3.33 19.76 -4.41
C ARG A 132 -4.26 19.98 -5.59
N ASN A 133 -4.47 21.23 -5.99
CA ASN A 133 -5.44 21.60 -7.02
C ASN A 133 -6.83 20.98 -6.76
N SER A 134 -7.27 21.02 -5.50
CA SER A 134 -8.55 20.46 -5.05
C SER A 134 -8.71 18.94 -5.19
N LYS A 135 -7.64 18.19 -5.49
CA LYS A 135 -7.64 16.71 -5.43
C LYS A 135 -6.91 16.24 -4.19
N THR A 136 -7.56 15.39 -3.39
CA THR A 136 -6.92 14.68 -2.28
C THR A 136 -5.95 13.66 -2.84
N LEU A 137 -4.69 13.74 -2.41
CA LEU A 137 -3.60 12.86 -2.82
C LEU A 137 -3.26 11.84 -1.74
N ALA A 138 -3.42 12.21 -0.47
CA ALA A 138 -3.25 11.33 0.67
C ALA A 138 -4.24 11.71 1.78
N GLN A 139 -4.73 10.72 2.52
CA GLN A 139 -5.64 10.92 3.64
C GLN A 139 -5.36 9.85 4.70
N GLY A 140 -5.32 10.30 5.96
CA GLY A 140 -5.11 9.45 7.11
C GLY A 140 -6.07 9.83 8.24
N GLU A 141 -6.31 8.87 9.12
CA GLU A 141 -7.26 9.02 10.21
C GLU A 141 -6.64 8.55 11.53
N LEU A 142 -6.96 9.27 12.60
CA LEU A 142 -6.63 8.93 13.98
C LEU A 142 -7.90 8.96 14.81
N LEU A 143 -8.17 7.88 15.53
CA LEU A 143 -9.15 7.88 16.61
C LEU A 143 -8.42 8.22 17.92
N LEU A 144 -8.85 9.29 18.57
CA LEU A 144 -8.28 9.77 19.81
C LEU A 144 -9.33 9.60 20.91
N VAL A 145 -8.94 8.91 21.98
CA VAL A 145 -9.83 8.53 23.08
C VAL A 145 -9.30 9.09 24.39
N ASN A 146 -10.10 9.87 25.10
CA ASN A 146 -9.80 10.27 26.47
C ASN A 146 -10.29 9.18 27.44
N TYR A 147 -9.39 8.65 28.26
CA TYR A 147 -9.69 7.62 29.25
C TYR A 147 -9.82 8.16 30.68
N ASP A 148 -9.66 9.48 30.89
CA ASP A 148 -9.88 10.09 32.19
C ASP A 148 -11.39 10.34 32.43
N PRO A 149 -11.94 9.91 33.59
CA PRO A 149 -13.32 10.18 34.00
C PRO A 149 -13.57 11.62 34.45
#